data_AF-A0AAD7S9H0-F1
#
_entry.id   AF-A0AAD7S9H0-F1
#
_cell.length_a   1.000
_cell.length_b   1.000
_cell.length_c   1.000
_cell.angle_alpha   90.00
_cell.angle_beta   90.00
_cell.angle_gamma   90.00
#
_symmetry.space_group_name_H-M   'P 1'
#
loop_
_entity.id
_entity.type
_entity.pdbx_description
1 polymer ?
#
loop_
_entity_poly.entity_id
_entity_poly.type
_entity_poly.pdbx_seq_one_letter_code
_entity_poly.pdbx_strand_id
1 'polypeptide(L)'
;MVAMTKKIKTFEITFSDPSKTYYSSGDKVAGTILVEVSEVTNVSSMRVIGVGCAKVEYAKGKQRCREEIEYLKYEEILLLNDQPRDANGFVTLRPGNRYEYMFGFELPQHGQLVSSYKGKFGYVQYYVKAVIERPSQPALECKKHFEVEEPLDVNTPDLLSPTGGTKEKKVTCMFIPDGQVSLSAKIDRKGFCEGEDICINAKFENTCSRIVVPKAAIIAKHTYQANGRTKVLCDKLSAVRGNHIISGMCDVWQGKSIRVPKIKPSILSCHILRVEYALRIYMHIPGSDKLILELPLVIGTIPYNGFNSRTNSMSSQQGSTASDSWVSLGMPSSPPSYSDISCRLDSPLTPLLDDYDADDSPIFMRAPEFQFLPPPAYSEVDEEFNGNARVLQVC
;
A
#
# COMPACT_ATOMS: atom_id res chain seq x y z
N MET A 1 -10.88 3.17 -26.17
CA MET A 1 -11.70 4.18 -26.85
C MET A 1 -12.72 3.43 -27.69
N VAL A 2 -13.93 3.22 -27.17
CA VAL A 2 -14.99 2.50 -27.90
C VAL A 2 -15.47 3.45 -28.99
N ALA A 3 -15.42 3.02 -30.26
CA ALA A 3 -15.91 3.82 -31.38
C ALA A 3 -17.41 4.09 -31.17
N MET A 4 -17.74 5.29 -30.72
CA MET A 4 -19.12 5.77 -30.66
C MET A 4 -19.66 5.71 -32.09
N THR A 5 -20.59 4.79 -32.38
CA THR A 5 -21.30 4.80 -33.66
C THR A 5 -21.91 6.19 -33.86
N LYS A 6 -21.78 6.80 -35.05
CA LYS A 6 -22.17 8.19 -35.39
C LYS A 6 -23.56 8.64 -34.88
N LYS A 7 -24.45 7.71 -34.52
CA LYS A 7 -25.82 7.95 -34.05
C LYS A 7 -25.97 8.16 -32.53
N ILE A 8 -25.03 7.66 -31.70
CA ILE A 8 -25.06 7.89 -30.25
C ILE A 8 -24.02 8.93 -29.90
N LYS A 9 -24.48 10.01 -29.26
CA LYS A 9 -23.66 11.14 -28.84
C LYS A 9 -23.02 10.87 -27.48
N THR A 10 -23.83 10.39 -26.53
CA THR A 10 -23.40 10.14 -25.14
C THR A 10 -23.96 8.80 -24.68
N PHE A 11 -23.11 7.97 -24.08
CA PHE A 11 -23.50 6.73 -23.43
C PHE A 11 -22.59 6.49 -22.23
N GLU A 12 -23.02 6.96 -21.07
CA GLU A 12 -22.20 6.99 -19.87
C GLU A 12 -22.96 6.47 -18.65
N ILE A 13 -22.24 5.75 -17.79
CA ILE A 13 -22.73 5.28 -16.49
C ILE A 13 -22.28 6.29 -15.44
N THR A 14 -23.16 6.71 -14.56
CA THR A 14 -22.86 7.59 -13.42
C THR A 14 -23.36 6.94 -12.15
N PHE A 15 -22.48 6.76 -11.16
CA PHE A 15 -22.90 6.26 -9.85
C PHE A 15 -23.61 7.36 -9.07
N SER A 16 -24.61 6.99 -8.27
CA SER A 16 -25.38 7.95 -7.46
C SER A 16 -24.49 8.67 -6.44
N ASP A 17 -23.49 8.00 -5.90
CA ASP A 17 -22.48 8.58 -5.02
C ASP A 17 -21.10 8.55 -5.72
N PRO A 18 -20.67 9.65 -6.38
CA PRO A 18 -19.36 9.73 -7.01
C PRO A 18 -18.22 9.94 -6.01
N SER A 19 -18.53 10.31 -4.75
CA SER A 19 -17.53 10.54 -3.71
C SER A 19 -17.12 9.26 -2.98
N LYS A 20 -17.97 8.23 -3.06
CA LYS A 20 -17.70 6.90 -2.48
C LYS A 20 -16.52 6.23 -3.18
N THR A 21 -15.43 6.06 -2.42
CA THR A 21 -14.17 5.51 -2.92
C THR A 21 -14.18 3.99 -3.04
N TYR A 22 -14.94 3.30 -2.20
CA TYR A 22 -15.05 1.84 -2.20
C TYR A 22 -16.43 1.39 -1.71
N TYR A 23 -16.81 0.19 -2.09
CA TYR A 23 -18.00 -0.50 -1.61
C TYR A 23 -17.60 -1.71 -0.78
N SER A 24 -18.43 -2.09 0.18
CA SER A 24 -18.24 -3.28 1.01
C SER A 24 -19.44 -4.22 0.86
N SER A 25 -19.31 -5.43 1.37
CA SER A 25 -20.34 -6.47 1.28
C SER A 25 -21.66 -6.00 1.90
N GLY A 26 -22.77 -6.18 1.19
CA GLY A 26 -24.09 -5.64 1.54
C GLY A 26 -24.36 -4.19 1.10
N ASP A 27 -23.37 -3.46 0.57
CA ASP A 27 -23.62 -2.11 0.04
C ASP A 27 -24.49 -2.14 -1.22
N LYS A 28 -25.32 -1.11 -1.38
CA LYS A 28 -26.09 -0.87 -2.60
C LYS A 28 -25.26 -0.07 -3.61
N VAL A 29 -25.03 -0.65 -4.78
CA VAL A 29 -24.47 0.03 -5.95
C VAL A 29 -25.62 0.54 -6.81
N ALA A 30 -25.80 1.86 -6.85
CA ALA A 30 -26.86 2.51 -7.62
C ALA A 30 -26.31 3.63 -8.50
N GLY A 31 -27.05 3.96 -9.55
CA GLY A 31 -26.65 5.00 -10.49
C GLY A 31 -27.66 5.24 -11.60
N THR A 32 -27.24 6.06 -12.55
CA THR A 32 -27.96 6.41 -13.77
C THR A 32 -27.10 6.18 -14.99
N ILE A 33 -27.72 5.69 -16.06
CA ILE A 33 -27.12 5.56 -17.38
C ILE A 33 -27.70 6.67 -18.24
N LEU A 34 -26.85 7.59 -18.68
CA LEU A 34 -27.21 8.71 -19.53
C LEU A 34 -27.00 8.33 -21.00
N VAL A 35 -28.05 8.48 -21.79
CA VAL A 35 -28.04 8.28 -23.24
C VAL A 35 -28.46 9.57 -23.95
N GLU A 36 -27.61 10.07 -24.86
CA GLU A 36 -27.96 11.11 -25.83
C GLU A 36 -27.72 10.57 -27.24
N VAL A 37 -28.66 10.81 -28.15
CA VAL A 37 -28.57 10.38 -29.55
C VAL A 37 -28.44 11.59 -30.49
N SER A 38 -27.66 11.44 -31.57
CA SER A 38 -27.51 12.44 -32.62
C SER A 38 -28.56 12.30 -33.72
N GLU A 39 -29.13 11.11 -33.87
CA GLU A 39 -30.18 10.77 -34.83
C GLU A 39 -31.29 9.97 -34.14
N VAL A 40 -32.50 9.98 -34.70
CA VAL A 40 -33.61 9.16 -34.19
C VAL A 40 -33.17 7.68 -34.20
N THR A 41 -33.20 7.05 -33.03
CA THR A 41 -32.66 5.72 -32.82
C THR A 41 -33.65 4.87 -32.03
N ASN A 42 -34.03 3.73 -32.60
CA ASN A 42 -34.88 2.74 -31.93
C ASN A 42 -34.02 1.83 -31.07
N VAL A 43 -34.47 1.59 -29.84
CA VAL A 43 -33.81 0.76 -28.83
C VAL A 43 -34.73 -0.40 -28.49
N SER A 44 -34.20 -1.62 -28.61
CA SER A 44 -34.92 -2.86 -28.26
C SER A 44 -34.89 -3.10 -26.76
N SER A 45 -33.70 -2.99 -26.16
CA SER A 45 -33.53 -3.20 -24.72
C SER A 45 -32.34 -2.38 -24.22
N MET A 46 -32.45 -1.94 -22.96
CA MET A 46 -31.32 -1.43 -22.18
C MET A 46 -31.11 -2.42 -21.05
N ARG A 47 -29.91 -3.01 -20.97
CA ARG A 47 -29.55 -3.96 -19.92
C ARG A 47 -28.40 -3.42 -19.10
N VAL A 48 -28.46 -3.62 -17.79
CA VAL A 48 -27.36 -3.36 -16.88
C VAL A 48 -26.87 -4.68 -16.32
N ILE A 49 -25.55 -4.86 -16.31
CA ILE A 49 -24.88 -6.07 -15.84
C ILE A 49 -23.84 -5.66 -14.81
N GLY A 50 -24.02 -6.07 -13.56
CA GLY A 50 -23.02 -5.95 -12.51
C GLY A 50 -22.11 -7.16 -12.52
N VAL A 51 -20.80 -6.95 -12.69
CA VAL A 51 -19.82 -8.04 -12.77
C VAL A 51 -18.71 -7.80 -11.76
N GLY A 52 -18.41 -8.84 -10.98
CA GLY A 52 -17.22 -8.93 -10.14
C GLY A 52 -16.52 -10.24 -10.42
N CYS A 53 -15.29 -10.19 -10.91
CA CYS A 53 -14.53 -11.39 -11.20
C CYS A 53 -13.07 -11.26 -10.79
N ALA A 54 -12.49 -12.37 -10.36
CA ALA A 54 -11.06 -12.55 -10.27
C ALA A 54 -10.57 -13.28 -11.52
N LYS A 55 -9.47 -12.81 -12.09
CA LYS A 55 -8.82 -13.47 -13.22
C LYS A 55 -7.34 -13.58 -12.95
N VAL A 56 -6.79 -14.77 -13.18
CA VAL A 56 -5.37 -15.06 -13.11
C VAL A 56 -4.90 -15.56 -14.46
N GLU A 57 -3.79 -15.03 -14.93
CA GLU A 57 -3.22 -15.36 -16.23
C GLU A 57 -1.71 -15.20 -16.23
N TYR A 58 -0.99 -16.28 -16.54
CA TYR A 58 0.46 -16.25 -16.73
C TYR A 58 0.95 -17.30 -17.72
N ALA A 59 2.05 -16.99 -18.40
CA ALA A 59 2.75 -17.94 -19.24
C ALA A 59 3.76 -18.75 -18.40
N LYS A 60 3.88 -20.04 -18.73
CA LYS A 60 4.94 -20.93 -18.25
C LYS A 60 5.47 -21.74 -19.44
N GLY A 61 6.58 -21.27 -20.03
CA GLY A 61 7.10 -21.81 -21.29
C GLY A 61 6.13 -21.56 -22.44
N LYS A 62 5.78 -22.60 -23.20
CA LYS A 62 4.84 -22.53 -24.34
C LYS A 62 3.36 -22.56 -23.91
N GLN A 63 3.05 -22.89 -22.66
CA GLN A 63 1.68 -23.01 -22.17
C GLN A 63 1.24 -21.75 -21.43
N ARG A 64 0.02 -21.27 -21.74
CA ARG A 64 -0.66 -20.18 -21.05
C ARG A 64 -1.63 -20.77 -20.03
N CYS A 65 -1.44 -20.43 -18.76
CA CYS A 65 -2.35 -20.81 -17.68
C CYS A 65 -3.32 -19.64 -17.46
N ARG A 66 -4.62 -19.92 -17.39
CA ARG A 66 -5.67 -18.93 -17.18
C ARG A 66 -6.79 -19.55 -16.35
N GLU A 67 -7.21 -18.83 -15.33
CA GLU A 67 -8.34 -19.17 -14.47
C GLU A 67 -9.16 -17.91 -14.20
N GLU A 68 -10.48 -18.06 -14.08
CA GLU A 68 -11.41 -16.96 -13.85
C GLU A 68 -12.54 -17.42 -12.95
N ILE A 69 -12.82 -16.65 -11.90
CA ILE A 69 -13.90 -16.90 -10.94
C ILE A 69 -14.78 -15.66 -10.87
N GLU A 70 -16.09 -15.85 -11.01
CA GLU A 70 -17.10 -14.82 -10.84
C GLU A 70 -17.56 -14.80 -9.38
N TYR A 71 -17.52 -13.62 -8.74
CA TYR A 71 -18.00 -13.38 -7.37
C TYR A 71 -19.31 -12.58 -7.35
N LEU A 72 -19.55 -11.79 -8.41
CA LEU A 72 -20.76 -11.03 -8.59
C LEU A 72 -21.22 -11.16 -10.04
N LYS A 73 -22.48 -11.54 -10.19
CA LYS A 73 -23.18 -11.52 -11.47
C LYS A 73 -24.61 -11.05 -11.23
N TYR A 74 -24.88 -9.82 -11.65
CA TYR A 74 -26.20 -9.22 -11.62
C TYR A 74 -26.58 -8.82 -13.03
N GLU A 75 -27.83 -9.05 -13.43
CA GLU A 75 -28.36 -8.63 -14.73
C GLU A 75 -29.79 -8.11 -14.55
N GLU A 76 -30.07 -6.93 -15.07
CA GLU A 76 -31.39 -6.30 -15.03
C GLU A 76 -31.67 -5.59 -16.35
N ILE A 77 -32.92 -5.67 -16.82
CA ILE A 77 -33.40 -4.92 -17.98
C ILE A 77 -34.03 -3.62 -17.48
N LEU A 78 -33.47 -2.49 -17.88
CA LEU A 78 -33.93 -1.18 -17.44
C LEU A 78 -35.09 -0.68 -18.30
N LEU A 79 -36.08 -0.12 -17.63
CA LEU A 79 -37.24 0.52 -18.23
C LEU A 79 -37.10 2.03 -18.12
N LEU A 80 -37.49 2.75 -19.16
CA LEU A 80 -37.57 4.20 -19.14
C LEU A 80 -39.00 4.57 -18.72
N ASN A 81 -39.15 5.23 -17.58
CA ASN A 81 -40.48 5.51 -17.00
C ASN A 81 -41.36 6.40 -17.90
N ASP A 82 -40.75 7.28 -18.70
CA ASP A 82 -41.46 8.35 -19.41
C ASP A 82 -41.65 8.11 -20.92
N GLN A 83 -41.33 6.92 -21.46
CA GLN A 83 -41.58 6.62 -22.88
C GLN A 83 -42.43 5.37 -23.11
N PRO A 84 -43.57 5.50 -23.82
CA PRO A 84 -44.35 4.34 -24.23
C PRO A 84 -43.53 3.51 -25.22
N ARG A 85 -43.61 2.18 -25.08
CA ARG A 85 -43.07 1.25 -26.07
C ARG A 85 -44.01 1.21 -27.28
N ASP A 86 -43.43 1.20 -28.47
CA ASP A 86 -44.18 1.03 -29.71
C ASP A 86 -44.83 -0.38 -29.75
N ALA A 87 -45.75 -0.62 -30.70
CA ALA A 87 -46.40 -1.93 -30.88
C ALA A 87 -45.42 -3.10 -31.06
N ASN A 88 -44.19 -2.81 -31.46
CA ASN A 88 -43.09 -3.76 -31.65
C ASN A 88 -42.17 -3.88 -30.41
N GLY A 89 -42.48 -3.22 -29.30
CA GLY A 89 -41.72 -3.23 -28.05
C GLY A 89 -40.51 -2.28 -28.01
N PHE A 90 -40.27 -1.49 -29.06
CA PHE A 90 -39.13 -0.57 -29.16
C PHE A 90 -39.36 0.75 -28.41
N VAL A 91 -38.28 1.35 -27.92
CA VAL A 91 -38.24 2.71 -27.36
C VAL A 91 -37.54 3.63 -28.37
N THR A 92 -38.19 4.71 -28.78
CA THR A 92 -37.67 5.63 -29.80
C THR A 92 -36.99 6.84 -29.17
N LEU A 93 -35.65 6.86 -29.22
CA LEU A 93 -34.83 7.97 -28.74
C LEU A 93 -34.71 9.05 -29.81
N ARG A 94 -34.92 10.31 -29.44
CA ARG A 94 -34.86 11.48 -30.34
C ARG A 94 -33.70 12.40 -29.96
N PRO A 95 -33.05 13.04 -30.95
CA PRO A 95 -32.01 14.01 -30.69
C PRO A 95 -32.52 15.21 -29.88
N GLY A 96 -31.64 15.78 -29.06
CA GLY A 96 -31.96 16.93 -28.20
C GLY A 96 -32.50 16.57 -26.82
N ASN A 97 -32.88 15.30 -26.59
CA ASN A 97 -33.33 14.82 -25.28
C ASN A 97 -32.22 14.06 -24.55
N ARG A 98 -32.28 14.10 -23.22
CA ARG A 98 -31.47 13.28 -22.31
C ARG A 98 -32.32 12.15 -21.76
N TYR A 99 -31.84 10.93 -21.93
CA TYR A 99 -32.52 9.74 -21.46
C TYR A 99 -31.73 9.14 -20.30
N GLU A 100 -32.37 9.05 -19.14
CA GLU A 100 -31.75 8.56 -17.90
C GLU A 100 -32.38 7.24 -17.48
N TYR A 101 -31.59 6.17 -17.46
CA TYR A 101 -32.01 4.87 -16.95
C TYR A 101 -31.40 4.66 -15.58
N MET A 102 -32.23 4.56 -14.55
CA MET A 102 -31.78 4.29 -13.19
C MET A 102 -31.51 2.79 -12.99
N PHE A 103 -30.46 2.45 -12.26
CA PHE A 103 -30.18 1.08 -11.84
C PHE A 103 -29.78 1.04 -10.37
N GLY A 104 -29.99 -0.09 -9.72
CA GLY A 104 -29.55 -0.29 -8.35
C GLY A 104 -29.61 -1.74 -7.92
N PHE A 105 -28.48 -2.28 -7.46
CA PHE A 105 -28.38 -3.64 -6.94
C PHE A 105 -27.54 -3.67 -5.67
N GLU A 106 -27.78 -4.69 -4.84
CA GLU A 106 -27.04 -4.90 -3.60
C GLU A 106 -25.89 -5.87 -3.83
N LEU A 107 -24.75 -5.58 -3.22
CA LEU A 107 -23.61 -6.46 -3.21
C LEU A 107 -23.90 -7.67 -2.29
N PRO A 108 -23.42 -8.88 -2.65
CA PRO A 108 -23.53 -10.07 -1.82
C PRO A 108 -23.09 -9.85 -0.36
N GLN A 109 -23.61 -10.67 0.54
CA GLN A 109 -23.29 -10.61 1.97
C GLN A 109 -21.82 -10.99 2.23
N HIS A 110 -21.34 -10.64 3.43
CA HIS A 110 -19.95 -10.82 3.85
C HIS A 110 -19.42 -12.24 3.60
N GLY A 111 -18.22 -12.35 3.03
CA GLY A 111 -17.54 -13.62 2.77
C GLY A 111 -17.85 -14.25 1.41
N GLN A 112 -18.72 -13.64 0.60
CA GLN A 112 -18.94 -14.01 -0.80
C GLN A 112 -18.19 -13.11 -1.79
N LEU A 113 -17.71 -11.95 -1.32
CA LEU A 113 -16.95 -11.01 -2.12
C LEU A 113 -15.46 -11.10 -1.78
N VAL A 114 -14.68 -10.43 -2.61
CA VAL A 114 -13.23 -10.34 -2.46
C VAL A 114 -12.82 -8.91 -2.72
N SER A 115 -11.93 -8.36 -1.91
CA SER A 115 -11.37 -7.03 -2.14
C SER A 115 -10.74 -6.90 -3.54
N SER A 116 -10.99 -5.76 -4.19
CA SER A 116 -10.37 -5.39 -5.44
C SER A 116 -8.84 -5.45 -5.35
N TYR A 117 -8.23 -5.97 -6.39
CA TYR A 117 -6.79 -6.16 -6.43
C TYR A 117 -6.25 -6.12 -7.85
N LYS A 118 -5.05 -5.57 -8.01
CA LYS A 118 -4.35 -5.54 -9.29
C LYS A 118 -2.90 -5.96 -9.08
N GLY A 119 -2.57 -7.16 -9.54
CA GLY A 119 -1.22 -7.72 -9.49
C GLY A 119 -0.62 -7.94 -10.87
N LYS A 120 0.58 -8.51 -10.89
CA LYS A 120 1.34 -8.78 -12.13
C LYS A 120 0.71 -9.87 -13.00
N PHE A 121 0.13 -10.90 -12.38
CA PHE A 121 -0.40 -12.09 -13.07
C PHE A 121 -1.90 -12.27 -12.86
N GLY A 122 -2.59 -11.28 -12.31
CA GLY A 122 -4.02 -11.40 -12.06
C GLY A 122 -4.59 -10.17 -11.37
N TYR A 123 -5.91 -10.09 -11.37
CA TYR A 123 -6.67 -9.00 -10.76
C TYR A 123 -8.01 -9.50 -10.24
N VAL A 124 -8.57 -8.75 -9.31
CA VAL A 124 -9.96 -8.81 -8.87
C VAL A 124 -10.55 -7.45 -9.19
N GLN A 125 -11.57 -7.41 -10.05
CA GLN A 125 -12.16 -6.15 -10.48
C GLN A 125 -13.69 -6.23 -10.46
N TYR A 126 -14.30 -5.09 -10.19
CA TYR A 126 -15.74 -4.92 -10.23
C TYR A 126 -16.11 -3.81 -11.21
N TYR A 127 -17.19 -4.00 -11.95
CA TYR A 127 -17.69 -3.01 -12.88
C TYR A 127 -19.17 -3.20 -13.16
N VAL A 128 -19.82 -2.09 -13.51
CA VAL A 128 -21.14 -2.08 -14.12
C VAL A 128 -20.98 -1.95 -15.61
N LYS A 129 -21.68 -2.79 -16.37
CA LYS A 129 -21.73 -2.80 -17.83
C LYS A 129 -23.15 -2.47 -18.28
N ALA A 130 -23.31 -1.37 -18.99
CA ALA A 130 -24.56 -1.02 -19.67
C ALA A 130 -24.51 -1.52 -21.11
N VAL A 131 -25.58 -2.17 -21.57
CA VAL A 131 -25.70 -2.71 -22.93
C VAL A 131 -26.99 -2.20 -23.56
N ILE A 132 -26.85 -1.50 -24.68
CA ILE A 132 -27.98 -1.00 -25.47
C ILE A 132 -28.11 -1.81 -26.76
N GLU A 133 -29.25 -2.49 -26.91
CA GLU A 133 -29.57 -3.27 -28.09
C GLU A 133 -30.43 -2.46 -29.06
N ARG A 134 -30.05 -2.50 -30.34
CA ARG A 134 -30.72 -1.76 -31.41
C ARG A 134 -31.09 -2.71 -32.54
N PRO A 135 -32.21 -2.51 -33.23
CA PRO A 135 -32.63 -3.38 -34.32
C PRO A 135 -31.59 -3.35 -35.44
N SER A 136 -31.23 -4.54 -35.93
CA SER A 136 -30.30 -4.75 -37.04
C SER A 136 -28.91 -4.10 -36.84
N GLN A 137 -28.50 -3.84 -35.59
CA GLN A 137 -27.19 -3.29 -35.26
C GLN A 137 -26.55 -4.06 -34.10
N PRO A 138 -25.20 -4.09 -34.03
CA PRO A 138 -24.53 -4.67 -32.87
C PRO A 138 -24.87 -3.88 -31.60
N ALA A 139 -24.98 -4.62 -30.50
CA ALA A 139 -25.16 -4.04 -29.18
C ALA A 139 -23.99 -3.12 -28.84
N LEU A 140 -24.28 -1.96 -28.27
CA LEU A 140 -23.24 -1.07 -27.75
C LEU A 140 -23.11 -1.29 -26.26
N GLU A 141 -21.87 -1.18 -25.78
CA GLU A 141 -21.54 -1.46 -24.40
C GLU A 141 -20.74 -0.30 -23.81
N CYS A 142 -21.09 0.09 -22.59
CA CYS A 142 -20.32 1.01 -21.76
C CYS A 142 -20.01 0.31 -20.44
N LYS A 143 -18.82 0.55 -19.89
CA LYS A 143 -18.38 -0.05 -18.63
C LYS A 143 -17.84 1.01 -17.70
N LYS A 144 -18.17 0.91 -16.42
CA LYS A 144 -17.60 1.76 -15.37
C LYS A 144 -17.19 0.92 -14.17
N HIS A 145 -15.93 1.03 -13.80
CA HIS A 145 -15.33 0.30 -12.70
C HIS A 145 -15.65 0.95 -11.37
N PHE A 146 -15.75 0.13 -10.32
CA PHE A 146 -15.83 0.57 -8.93
C PHE A 146 -14.95 -0.34 -8.08
N GLU A 147 -14.48 0.18 -6.94
CA GLU A 147 -13.61 -0.55 -6.03
C GLU A 147 -14.43 -1.23 -4.93
N VAL A 148 -14.08 -2.46 -4.58
CA VAL A 148 -14.66 -3.19 -3.46
C VAL A 148 -13.56 -3.44 -2.43
N GLU A 149 -13.85 -3.17 -1.17
CA GLU A 149 -12.96 -3.49 -0.04
C GLU A 149 -13.76 -4.25 1.01
N GLU A 150 -13.44 -5.52 1.20
CA GLU A 150 -13.96 -6.29 2.32
C GLU A 150 -13.20 -5.93 3.60
N PRO A 151 -13.91 -5.57 4.68
CA PRO A 151 -13.27 -5.24 5.95
C PRO A 151 -12.61 -6.48 6.55
N LEU A 152 -11.34 -6.34 6.94
CA LEU A 152 -10.59 -7.41 7.60
C LEU A 152 -10.22 -6.97 9.02
N ASP A 153 -10.89 -7.60 10.00
CA ASP A 153 -10.69 -7.31 11.41
C ASP A 153 -9.48 -8.06 11.98
N VAL A 154 -8.47 -7.30 12.43
CA VAL A 154 -7.26 -7.83 13.07
C VAL A 154 -7.46 -8.17 14.54
N ASN A 155 -8.61 -7.81 15.14
CA ASN A 155 -8.93 -8.02 16.55
C ASN A 155 -9.45 -9.45 16.85
N THR A 156 -9.39 -10.37 15.89
CA THR A 156 -9.77 -11.76 16.11
C THR A 156 -8.75 -12.50 17.00
N PRO A 157 -9.19 -13.43 17.86
CA PRO A 157 -8.30 -14.08 18.83
C PRO A 157 -7.12 -14.83 18.19
N ASP A 158 -7.28 -15.39 16.99
CA ASP A 158 -6.17 -16.01 16.24
C ASP A 158 -5.09 -14.98 15.88
N LEU A 159 -5.51 -13.79 15.44
CA LEU A 159 -4.61 -12.74 14.97
C LEU A 159 -3.96 -11.96 16.12
N LEU A 160 -4.57 -11.95 17.30
CA LEU A 160 -4.03 -11.35 18.52
C LEU A 160 -3.06 -12.27 19.26
N SER A 161 -3.02 -13.55 18.91
CA SER A 161 -2.11 -14.49 19.55
C SER A 161 -0.64 -14.19 19.17
N PRO A 162 0.29 -14.25 20.15
CA PRO A 162 1.71 -14.06 19.86
C PRO A 162 2.22 -15.22 19.01
N THR A 163 3.02 -14.90 17.99
CA THR A 163 3.65 -15.90 17.13
C THR A 163 5.16 -15.81 17.22
N GLY A 164 5.82 -16.96 17.15
CA GLY A 164 7.26 -17.04 17.25
C GLY A 164 7.77 -18.38 16.77
N GLY A 165 9.08 -18.48 16.66
CA GLY A 165 9.73 -19.71 16.26
C GLY A 165 11.23 -19.65 16.49
N THR A 166 11.85 -20.83 16.40
CA THR A 166 13.30 -20.98 16.51
C THR A 166 13.80 -21.79 15.34
N LYS A 167 14.94 -21.39 14.79
CA LYS A 167 15.66 -22.07 13.71
C LYS A 167 17.14 -22.10 14.05
N GLU A 168 17.78 -23.18 13.66
CA GLU A 168 19.21 -23.41 13.88
C GLU A 168 19.81 -24.02 12.62
N LYS A 169 21.07 -23.70 12.36
CA LYS A 169 21.85 -24.24 11.25
C LYS A 169 23.29 -24.50 11.69
N LYS A 170 23.77 -25.71 11.45
CA LYS A 170 25.19 -26.04 11.61
C LYS A 170 26.02 -25.41 10.50
N VAL A 171 27.08 -24.71 10.88
CA VAL A 171 28.05 -24.06 10.00
C VAL A 171 29.43 -24.38 10.56
N THR A 172 30.00 -25.48 10.08
CA THR A 172 31.21 -26.08 10.64
C THR A 172 32.45 -25.66 9.85
N CYS A 173 33.61 -25.71 10.50
CA CYS A 173 34.91 -25.60 9.83
C CYS A 173 35.93 -26.53 10.51
N MET A 174 37.13 -26.67 9.92
CA MET A 174 38.17 -27.57 10.42
C MET A 174 38.51 -27.37 11.91
N PHE A 175 38.51 -26.13 12.39
CA PHE A 175 38.83 -25.78 13.77
C PHE A 175 37.62 -25.69 14.70
N ILE A 176 36.39 -25.65 14.15
CA ILE A 176 35.14 -25.54 14.90
C ILE A 176 34.14 -26.56 14.31
N PRO A 177 34.27 -27.85 14.68
CA PRO A 177 33.43 -28.91 14.13
C PRO A 177 31.96 -28.79 14.55
N ASP A 178 31.68 -28.12 15.67
CA ASP A 178 30.32 -27.92 16.22
C ASP A 178 29.81 -26.47 16.03
N GLY A 179 30.39 -25.73 15.09
CA GLY A 179 29.97 -24.36 14.80
C GLY A 179 28.52 -24.31 14.34
N GLN A 180 27.72 -23.41 14.91
CA GLN A 180 26.31 -23.25 14.57
C GLN A 180 25.83 -21.81 14.70
N VAL A 181 24.70 -21.56 14.06
CA VAL A 181 24.00 -20.28 14.10
C VAL A 181 22.56 -20.55 14.48
N SER A 182 22.06 -19.88 15.53
CA SER A 182 20.70 -20.03 16.02
C SER A 182 19.95 -18.69 16.00
N LEU A 183 18.67 -18.77 15.69
CA LEU A 183 17.74 -17.65 15.58
C LEU A 183 16.44 -18.03 16.28
N SER A 184 16.10 -17.33 17.35
CA SER A 184 14.78 -17.37 17.97
C SER A 184 14.12 -16.01 17.85
N ALA A 185 12.86 -15.96 17.41
CA ALA A 185 12.12 -14.69 17.36
C ALA A 185 10.65 -14.86 17.71
N LYS A 186 10.07 -13.78 18.23
CA LYS A 186 8.69 -13.67 18.66
C LYS A 186 8.16 -12.26 18.36
N ILE A 187 6.90 -12.20 17.99
CA ILE A 187 6.09 -10.98 17.87
C ILE A 187 4.82 -11.14 18.70
N ASP A 188 4.26 -10.01 19.14
CA ASP A 188 3.15 -10.01 20.11
C ASP A 188 1.81 -10.41 19.50
N ARG A 189 1.63 -10.18 18.19
CA ARG A 189 0.43 -10.52 17.42
C ARG A 189 0.77 -10.79 15.97
N LYS A 190 -0.16 -11.39 15.23
CA LYS A 190 -0.09 -11.69 13.79
C LYS A 190 -0.81 -10.65 12.93
N GLY A 191 -1.85 -10.00 13.48
CA GLY A 191 -2.64 -8.97 12.82
C GLY A 191 -2.08 -7.55 13.00
N PHE A 192 -1.89 -6.81 11.90
CA PHE A 192 -1.43 -5.42 11.92
C PHE A 192 -2.18 -4.59 10.87
N CYS A 193 -2.12 -3.27 10.98
CA CYS A 193 -2.65 -2.34 9.98
C CYS A 193 -1.54 -1.52 9.30
N GLU A 194 -1.89 -0.89 8.19
CA GLU A 194 -0.99 0.06 7.51
C GLU A 194 -0.46 1.11 8.49
N GLY A 195 0.85 1.36 8.45
CA GLY A 195 1.49 2.40 9.24
C GLY A 195 1.81 2.02 10.69
N GLU A 196 1.34 0.87 11.18
CA GLU A 196 1.69 0.35 12.51
C GLU A 196 3.15 -0.15 12.56
N ASP A 197 3.73 -0.15 13.76
CA ASP A 197 5.06 -0.69 14.03
C ASP A 197 4.96 -2.11 14.59
N ILE A 198 5.69 -3.04 13.97
CA ILE A 198 5.82 -4.42 14.45
C ILE A 198 7.04 -4.49 15.37
N CYS A 199 6.80 -4.77 16.65
CA CYS A 199 7.85 -4.98 17.64
C CYS A 199 8.42 -6.41 17.55
N ILE A 200 9.71 -6.53 17.23
CA ILE A 200 10.39 -7.81 17.08
C ILE A 200 11.24 -8.09 18.32
N ASN A 201 10.94 -9.21 19.00
CA ASN A 201 11.77 -9.77 20.06
C ASN A 201 12.55 -10.95 19.49
N ALA A 202 13.87 -10.84 19.38
CA ALA A 202 14.69 -11.90 18.78
C ALA A 202 16.00 -12.11 19.53
N LYS A 203 16.47 -13.36 19.57
CA LYS A 203 17.77 -13.77 20.06
C LYS A 203 18.53 -14.45 18.94
N PHE A 204 19.73 -13.97 18.68
CA PHE A 204 20.65 -14.50 17.68
C PHE A 204 21.89 -15.03 18.39
N GLU A 205 22.33 -16.23 18.05
CA GLU A 205 23.53 -16.85 18.60
C GLU A 205 24.44 -17.29 17.46
N ASN A 206 25.72 -16.97 17.58
CA ASN A 206 26.72 -17.33 16.60
C ASN A 206 27.89 -18.04 17.26
N THR A 207 27.97 -19.35 17.13
CA THR A 207 29.14 -20.15 17.54
C THR A 207 29.97 -20.61 16.34
N CYS A 208 29.64 -20.16 15.12
CA CYS A 208 30.42 -20.48 13.93
C CYS A 208 31.60 -19.51 13.77
N SER A 209 32.58 -19.90 12.95
CA SER A 209 33.81 -19.12 12.71
C SER A 209 33.60 -17.82 11.92
N ARG A 210 32.39 -17.57 11.40
CA ARG A 210 32.10 -16.46 10.48
C ARG A 210 31.39 -15.32 11.20
N ILE A 211 31.56 -14.10 10.69
CA ILE A 211 30.78 -12.94 11.13
C ILE A 211 29.41 -12.99 10.43
N VAL A 212 28.33 -13.00 11.21
CA VAL A 212 26.96 -13.10 10.69
C VAL A 212 26.20 -11.78 10.88
N VAL A 213 25.20 -11.54 10.04
CA VAL A 213 24.41 -10.29 10.08
C VAL A 213 22.92 -10.60 10.18
N PRO A 214 22.26 -10.26 11.31
CA PRO A 214 20.82 -10.39 11.44
C PRO A 214 20.10 -9.28 10.66
N LYS A 215 19.04 -9.66 9.97
CA LYS A 215 18.17 -8.78 9.19
C LYS A 215 16.71 -9.22 9.39
N ALA A 216 15.77 -8.30 9.30
CA ALA A 216 14.35 -8.63 9.22
C ALA A 216 13.71 -7.84 8.08
N ALA A 217 12.69 -8.42 7.44
CA ALA A 217 11.98 -7.78 6.34
C ALA A 217 10.51 -8.22 6.30
N ILE A 218 9.63 -7.29 5.95
CA ILE A 218 8.24 -7.58 5.60
C ILE A 218 8.22 -8.01 4.13
N ILE A 219 7.70 -9.20 3.87
CA ILE A 219 7.57 -9.80 2.54
C ILE A 219 6.09 -9.92 2.21
N ALA A 220 5.69 -9.40 1.05
CA ALA A 220 4.39 -9.68 0.45
C ALA A 220 4.49 -10.93 -0.43
N LYS A 221 3.58 -11.88 -0.23
CA LYS A 221 3.46 -13.12 -1.00
C LYS A 221 2.19 -13.06 -1.82
N HIS A 222 2.36 -12.90 -3.13
CA HIS A 222 1.27 -12.90 -4.10
C HIS A 222 1.20 -14.28 -4.73
N THR A 223 0.19 -15.05 -4.35
CA THR A 223 -0.04 -16.42 -4.83
C THR A 223 -1.11 -16.40 -5.91
N TYR A 224 -0.77 -16.91 -7.09
CA TYR A 224 -1.63 -17.00 -8.25
C TYR A 224 -1.82 -18.46 -8.62
N GLN A 225 -3.06 -18.95 -8.64
CA GLN A 225 -3.41 -20.32 -8.99
C GLN A 225 -4.18 -20.32 -10.32
N ALA A 226 -3.74 -21.15 -11.26
CA ALA A 226 -4.44 -21.36 -12.52
C ALA A 226 -4.21 -22.77 -13.06
N ASN A 227 -5.27 -23.44 -13.54
CA ASN A 227 -5.23 -24.81 -14.09
C ASN A 227 -4.49 -25.81 -13.15
N GLY A 228 -4.76 -25.75 -11.84
CA GLY A 228 -4.13 -26.63 -10.83
C GLY A 228 -2.65 -26.35 -10.56
N ARG A 229 -2.09 -25.25 -11.07
CA ARG A 229 -0.70 -24.83 -10.83
C ARG A 229 -0.67 -23.55 -10.02
N THR A 230 0.39 -23.40 -9.22
CA THR A 230 0.59 -22.23 -8.37
C THR A 230 1.86 -21.49 -8.78
N LYS A 231 1.75 -20.17 -8.91
CA LYS A 231 2.87 -19.24 -9.09
C LYS A 231 2.88 -18.26 -7.93
N VAL A 232 3.99 -18.20 -7.22
CA VAL A 232 4.17 -17.27 -6.09
C VAL A 232 5.17 -16.20 -6.50
N LEU A 233 4.80 -14.95 -6.28
CA LEU A 233 5.69 -13.79 -6.38
C LEU A 233 5.90 -13.25 -4.97
N CYS A 234 7.16 -12.99 -4.61
CA CYS A 234 7.52 -12.46 -3.30
C CYS A 234 8.16 -11.08 -3.50
N ASP A 235 7.55 -10.06 -2.89
CA ASP A 235 8.05 -8.69 -2.95
C ASP A 235 8.52 -8.26 -1.55
N LYS A 236 9.74 -7.72 -1.47
CA LYS A 236 10.31 -7.22 -0.22
C LYS A 236 9.87 -5.76 -0.03
N LEU A 237 9.11 -5.49 1.02
CA LEU A 237 8.45 -4.19 1.22
C LEU A 237 9.24 -3.25 2.12
N SER A 238 9.71 -3.76 3.26
CA SER A 238 10.45 -3.00 4.26
C SER A 238 11.49 -3.91 4.90
N ALA A 239 12.60 -3.36 5.37
CA ALA A 239 13.64 -4.14 6.03
C ALA A 239 14.43 -3.33 7.06
N VAL A 240 14.89 -4.04 8.08
CA VAL A 240 15.79 -3.54 9.11
C VAL A 240 17.03 -4.43 9.19
N ARG A 241 18.18 -3.80 9.47
CA ARG A 241 19.47 -4.47 9.64
C ARG A 241 19.93 -4.33 11.10
N GLY A 242 20.47 -5.40 11.66
CA GLY A 242 21.15 -5.40 12.94
C GLY A 242 22.67 -5.31 12.81
N ASN A 243 23.34 -5.32 13.96
CA ASN A 243 24.79 -5.25 14.03
C ASN A 243 25.43 -6.58 13.66
N HIS A 244 26.70 -6.54 13.26
CA HIS A 244 27.48 -7.74 12.99
C HIS A 244 27.66 -8.55 14.29
N ILE A 245 27.49 -9.86 14.22
CA ILE A 245 27.72 -10.78 15.34
C ILE A 245 28.95 -11.61 15.00
N ILE A 246 30.03 -11.39 15.74
CA ILE A 246 31.26 -12.15 15.60
C ILE A 246 31.14 -13.56 16.20
N SER A 247 32.11 -14.42 15.88
CA SER A 247 32.16 -15.80 16.40
C SER A 247 32.16 -15.83 17.93
N GLY A 248 31.34 -16.71 18.51
CA GLY A 248 31.19 -16.92 19.95
C GLY A 248 30.27 -15.92 20.66
N MET A 249 29.60 -15.01 19.92
CA MET A 249 28.77 -13.96 20.49
C MET A 249 27.28 -14.17 20.24
N CYS A 250 26.45 -13.43 20.97
CA CYS A 250 25.02 -13.34 20.75
C CYS A 250 24.55 -11.88 20.64
N ASP A 251 23.43 -11.67 19.97
CA ASP A 251 22.73 -10.38 19.90
C ASP A 251 21.27 -10.59 20.28
N VAL A 252 20.66 -9.58 20.90
CA VAL A 252 19.26 -9.63 21.35
C VAL A 252 18.55 -8.36 20.90
N TRP A 253 17.47 -8.54 20.16
CA TRP A 253 16.53 -7.48 19.85
C TRP A 253 15.40 -7.52 20.87
N GLN A 254 15.23 -6.41 21.60
CA GLN A 254 14.14 -6.20 22.55
C GLN A 254 13.24 -5.10 22.00
N GLY A 255 12.19 -5.48 21.28
CA GLY A 255 11.26 -4.52 20.67
C GLY A 255 11.85 -3.74 19.48
N LYS A 256 12.75 -4.34 18.70
CA LYS A 256 13.22 -3.70 17.47
C LYS A 256 12.04 -3.52 16.51
N SER A 257 11.70 -2.28 16.18
CA SER A 257 10.51 -1.97 15.40
C SER A 257 10.77 -2.03 13.89
N ILE A 258 9.77 -2.48 13.14
CA ILE A 258 9.70 -2.33 11.68
C ILE A 258 8.30 -1.83 11.32
N ARG A 259 8.24 -0.71 10.59
CA ARG A 259 6.97 -0.10 10.21
C ARG A 259 6.34 -0.80 9.02
N VAL A 260 5.03 -1.04 9.09
CA VAL A 260 4.22 -1.53 7.97
C VAL A 260 4.07 -0.38 6.96
N PRO A 261 4.59 -0.52 5.72
CA PRO A 261 4.45 0.52 4.70
C PRO A 261 3.01 0.63 4.19
N LYS A 262 2.74 1.65 3.38
CA LYS A 262 1.43 1.82 2.73
C LYS A 262 1.17 0.72 1.72
N ILE A 263 0.30 -0.23 2.04
CA ILE A 263 0.05 -1.45 1.26
C ILE A 263 -1.42 -1.85 1.33
N LYS A 264 -1.85 -2.64 0.35
CA LYS A 264 -3.21 -3.19 0.33
C LYS A 264 -3.40 -4.20 1.47
N PRO A 265 -4.64 -4.38 1.97
CA PRO A 265 -4.93 -5.39 2.96
C PRO A 265 -4.74 -6.80 2.39
N SER A 266 -4.67 -7.78 3.29
CA SER A 266 -4.50 -9.19 2.94
C SER A 266 -5.75 -9.72 2.25
N ILE A 267 -5.55 -10.59 1.25
CA ILE A 267 -6.64 -11.21 0.51
C ILE A 267 -6.55 -12.71 0.72
N LEU A 268 -7.39 -13.21 1.63
CA LEU A 268 -7.40 -14.62 2.07
C LEU A 268 -8.60 -15.40 1.51
N SER A 269 -9.70 -14.72 1.23
CA SER A 269 -10.98 -15.33 0.83
C SER A 269 -11.01 -15.83 -0.63
N CYS A 270 -10.06 -15.41 -1.47
CA CYS A 270 -10.05 -15.78 -2.89
C CYS A 270 -9.32 -17.10 -3.15
N HIS A 271 -9.90 -17.94 -4.01
CA HIS A 271 -9.35 -19.27 -4.34
C HIS A 271 -8.16 -19.18 -5.29
N ILE A 272 -8.26 -18.37 -6.35
CA ILE A 272 -7.24 -18.31 -7.40
C ILE A 272 -6.16 -17.28 -7.13
N LEU A 273 -6.40 -16.34 -6.23
CA LEU A 273 -5.48 -15.25 -5.94
C LEU A 273 -5.42 -15.02 -4.44
N ARG A 274 -4.22 -14.97 -3.87
CA ARG A 274 -4.02 -14.65 -2.45
C ARG A 274 -2.91 -13.63 -2.28
N VAL A 275 -3.12 -12.74 -1.32
CA VAL A 275 -2.11 -11.76 -0.90
C VAL A 275 -1.91 -11.97 0.58
N GLU A 276 -0.76 -12.55 0.92
CA GLU A 276 -0.37 -12.88 2.28
C GLU A 276 0.89 -12.11 2.63
N TYR A 277 1.08 -11.79 3.91
CA TYR A 277 2.27 -11.10 4.38
C TYR A 277 3.05 -11.99 5.33
N ALA A 278 4.36 -11.80 5.38
CA ALA A 278 5.21 -12.52 6.30
C ALA A 278 6.34 -11.62 6.80
N LEU A 279 6.63 -11.71 8.10
CA LEU A 279 7.85 -11.16 8.68
C LEU A 279 8.96 -12.21 8.53
N ARG A 280 9.90 -11.93 7.64
CA ARG A 280 11.06 -12.78 7.42
C ARG A 280 12.23 -12.25 8.25
N ILE A 281 12.63 -13.00 9.27
CA ILE A 281 13.79 -12.72 10.11
C ILE A 281 14.89 -13.70 9.68
N TYR A 282 16.06 -13.19 9.34
CA TYR A 282 17.11 -14.03 8.79
C TYR A 282 18.51 -13.57 9.14
N MET A 283 19.44 -14.51 9.19
CA MET A 283 20.86 -14.24 9.37
C MET A 283 21.59 -14.49 8.07
N HIS A 284 22.31 -13.47 7.61
CA HIS A 284 23.24 -13.60 6.50
C HIS A 284 24.55 -14.19 6.99
N ILE A 285 24.95 -15.30 6.38
CA ILE A 285 26.15 -16.06 6.73
C ILE A 285 27.03 -16.05 5.48
N PRO A 286 28.16 -15.32 5.47
CA PRO A 286 29.05 -15.27 4.31
C PRO A 286 29.44 -16.68 3.87
N GLY A 287 29.34 -16.99 2.57
CA GLY A 287 29.68 -18.30 2.01
C GLY A 287 28.77 -19.47 2.45
N SER A 288 27.53 -19.21 2.89
CA SER A 288 26.52 -20.23 3.19
C SER A 288 25.12 -19.68 2.95
N ASP A 289 24.11 -20.56 2.80
CA ASP A 289 22.72 -20.11 2.70
C ASP A 289 22.26 -19.39 3.97
N LYS A 290 21.40 -18.39 3.81
CA LYS A 290 20.80 -17.62 4.90
C LYS A 290 20.01 -18.55 5.83
N LEU A 291 20.12 -18.34 7.14
CA LEU A 291 19.21 -18.94 8.12
C LEU A 291 17.94 -18.11 8.17
N ILE A 292 16.80 -18.65 7.77
CA ILE A 292 15.54 -17.90 7.61
C ILE A 292 14.47 -18.47 8.54
N LEU A 293 13.91 -17.60 9.38
CA LEU A 293 12.67 -17.80 10.11
C LEU A 293 11.59 -16.91 9.49
N GLU A 294 10.42 -17.47 9.24
CA GLU A 294 9.31 -16.75 8.64
C GLU A 294 8.10 -16.84 9.56
N LEU A 295 7.60 -15.68 9.98
CA LEU A 295 6.42 -15.55 10.82
C LEU A 295 5.27 -15.00 9.95
N PRO A 296 4.11 -15.66 9.89
CA PRO A 296 2.99 -15.19 9.09
C PRO A 296 2.43 -13.89 9.67
N LEU A 297 2.01 -12.97 8.79
CA LEU A 297 1.35 -11.71 9.13
C LEU A 297 0.02 -11.60 8.39
N VAL A 298 -0.92 -10.89 9.00
CA VAL A 298 -2.17 -10.48 8.35
C VAL A 298 -2.27 -8.96 8.48
N ILE A 299 -2.30 -8.29 7.34
CA ILE A 299 -2.54 -6.85 7.25
C ILE A 299 -4.04 -6.64 7.04
N GLY A 300 -4.72 -6.01 8.00
CA GLY A 300 -6.16 -5.73 7.95
C GLY A 300 -6.48 -4.25 7.78
N THR A 301 -7.78 -3.96 7.72
CA THR A 301 -8.32 -2.59 7.50
C THR A 301 -8.88 -1.97 8.78
N ILE A 302 -9.29 -2.79 9.75
CA ILE A 302 -9.77 -2.33 11.05
C ILE A 302 -8.59 -2.37 12.03
N PRO A 303 -8.16 -1.23 12.60
CA PRO A 303 -7.01 -1.16 13.49
C PRO A 303 -7.23 -1.91 14.80
N TYR A 304 -6.12 -2.23 15.46
CA TYR A 304 -6.15 -2.90 16.75
C TYR A 304 -6.72 -1.99 17.85
N ASN A 305 -7.78 -2.43 18.54
CA ASN A 305 -8.50 -1.63 19.53
C ASN A 305 -7.87 -1.63 20.95
N GLY A 306 -6.75 -2.30 21.16
CA GLY A 306 -6.16 -2.47 22.50
C GLY A 306 -5.58 -1.21 23.16
N PHE A 307 -5.68 -0.04 22.51
CA PHE A 307 -5.33 1.26 23.11
C PHE A 307 -6.54 2.18 23.37
N ASN A 308 -7.77 1.77 23.08
CA ASN A 308 -8.95 2.64 23.16
C ASN A 308 -9.54 2.86 24.57
N SER A 309 -8.74 2.75 25.62
CA SER A 309 -9.13 3.26 26.96
C SER A 309 -8.71 4.71 27.22
N ARG A 310 -8.06 5.41 26.29
CA ARG A 310 -7.81 6.85 26.43
C ARG A 310 -8.00 7.58 25.10
N THR A 311 -9.02 8.45 25.08
CA THR A 311 -9.35 9.46 24.05
C THR A 311 -10.31 9.07 22.91
N ASN A 312 -11.42 8.42 23.22
CA ASN A 312 -12.66 8.72 22.50
C ASN A 312 -13.35 9.90 23.19
N SER A 313 -13.06 11.12 22.72
CA SER A 313 -14.00 12.23 22.85
C SER A 313 -14.20 12.82 21.47
N MET A 314 -15.22 12.32 20.79
CA MET A 314 -15.94 13.08 19.79
C MET A 314 -16.48 14.34 20.50
N SER A 315 -16.18 15.51 19.96
CA SER A 315 -16.89 16.73 20.31
C SER A 315 -17.36 17.36 19.01
N SER A 316 -18.58 17.03 18.63
CA SER A 316 -19.35 17.74 17.62
C SER A 316 -19.58 19.19 18.06
N GLN A 317 -19.38 20.11 17.13
CA GLN A 317 -19.78 21.51 17.26
C GLN A 317 -21.30 21.65 17.38
N GLN A 318 -21.77 22.44 18.35
CA GLN A 318 -22.77 23.50 18.15
C GLN A 318 -22.83 24.39 19.41
N GLY A 319 -23.00 25.69 19.17
CA GLY A 319 -22.64 26.76 20.10
C GLY A 319 -23.75 27.24 21.04
N SER A 320 -23.38 28.15 21.95
CA SER A 320 -23.90 29.53 22.01
C SER A 320 -23.34 30.27 23.24
N THR A 321 -22.74 31.44 22.95
CA THR A 321 -22.80 32.74 23.65
C THR A 321 -22.45 32.94 25.13
N ALA A 322 -21.64 34.01 25.33
CA ALA A 322 -21.46 34.87 26.50
C ALA A 322 -20.60 34.31 27.66
N SER A 323 -19.73 35.05 28.35
CA SER A 323 -19.14 36.40 28.22
C SER A 323 -18.01 36.49 29.25
N ASP A 324 -17.11 37.46 29.04
CA ASP A 324 -16.23 38.11 30.02
C ASP A 324 -15.01 37.39 30.63
N SER A 325 -13.86 37.84 30.11
CA SER A 325 -12.76 38.43 30.88
C SER A 325 -11.81 37.48 31.63
N TRP A 326 -10.54 37.44 31.20
CA TRP A 326 -9.43 38.11 31.89
C TRP A 326 -8.14 37.96 31.06
N VAL A 327 -7.51 39.11 30.85
CA VAL A 327 -6.18 39.26 30.30
C VAL A 327 -5.19 38.93 31.41
N SER A 328 -4.23 38.03 31.18
CA SER A 328 -2.93 38.07 31.86
C SER A 328 -1.88 37.35 31.04
N LEU A 329 -0.94 38.17 30.58
CA LEU A 329 0.25 37.83 29.82
C LEU A 329 1.17 36.88 30.62
N GLY A 330 1.58 35.79 29.98
CA GLY A 330 2.74 34.98 30.37
C GLY A 330 3.58 34.72 29.13
N MET A 331 4.66 35.49 28.97
CA MET A 331 5.59 35.41 27.83
C MET A 331 6.26 34.03 27.77
N PRO A 332 6.41 33.42 26.58
CA PRO A 332 7.29 32.26 26.41
C PRO A 332 8.77 32.71 26.42
N SER A 333 9.57 32.05 27.24
CA SER A 333 11.02 32.24 27.37
C SER A 333 11.77 31.96 26.06
N SER A 334 12.83 32.75 25.82
CA SER A 334 13.72 32.68 24.66
C SER A 334 14.40 31.30 24.49
N PRO A 335 14.66 30.84 23.25
CA PRO A 335 15.43 29.62 23.00
C PRO A 335 16.92 29.79 23.37
N PRO A 336 17.62 28.69 23.73
CA PRO A 336 19.00 28.73 24.22
C PRO A 336 20.04 29.14 23.16
N SER A 337 21.13 29.74 23.64
CA SER A 337 22.29 30.20 22.85
C SER A 337 23.03 29.05 22.16
N TYR A 338 23.35 29.23 20.87
CA TYR A 338 24.09 28.29 20.05
C TYR A 338 25.60 28.53 20.20
N SER A 339 26.14 28.20 21.37
CA SER A 339 27.57 28.34 21.64
C SER A 339 27.97 27.24 22.61
N ASP A 340 28.07 26.01 22.09
CA ASP A 340 28.93 24.91 22.57
C ASP A 340 28.80 23.69 21.63
N ILE A 341 29.31 23.82 20.39
CA ILE A 341 29.66 22.66 19.56
C ILE A 341 31.17 22.49 19.68
N SER A 342 31.62 21.82 20.74
CA SER A 342 32.97 21.24 20.75
C SER A 342 32.92 19.92 20.00
N CYS A 343 33.22 19.95 18.70
CA CYS A 343 33.51 18.76 17.91
C CYS A 343 34.72 18.02 18.53
N ARG A 344 34.49 16.87 19.16
CA ARG A 344 35.55 15.90 19.41
C ARG A 344 35.55 14.88 18.29
N LEU A 345 36.49 15.06 17.38
CA LEU A 345 36.82 14.15 16.30
C LEU A 345 37.80 13.11 16.84
N ASP A 346 37.30 11.91 17.19
CA ASP A 346 38.14 10.73 17.41
C ASP A 346 37.38 9.50 16.91
N SER A 347 37.66 9.09 15.67
CA SER A 347 37.41 7.73 15.21
C SER A 347 38.48 7.34 14.19
N PRO A 348 39.15 6.19 14.34
CA PRO A 348 40.24 5.80 13.46
C PRO A 348 39.72 5.39 12.08
N LEU A 349 40.43 5.88 11.06
CA LEU A 349 40.30 5.52 9.65
C LEU A 349 40.80 4.08 9.42
N THR A 350 39.89 3.17 9.10
CA THR A 350 40.22 1.96 8.32
C THR A 350 39.13 1.72 7.27
N PRO A 351 39.47 1.50 5.99
CA PRO A 351 38.48 1.29 4.94
C PRO A 351 37.98 -0.15 5.04
N LEU A 352 36.69 -0.33 5.36
CA LEU A 352 36.04 -1.63 5.23
C LEU A 352 35.34 -1.68 3.87
N LEU A 353 35.77 -2.67 3.08
CA LEU A 353 35.23 -3.02 1.76
C LEU A 353 33.72 -3.21 1.85
N ASP A 354 32.98 -2.39 1.11
CA ASP A 354 31.55 -2.55 0.88
C ASP A 354 31.37 -3.64 -0.19
N ASP A 355 30.91 -4.82 0.24
CA ASP A 355 30.57 -5.93 -0.67
C ASP A 355 29.23 -5.60 -1.36
N TYR A 356 29.33 -5.30 -2.65
CA TYR A 356 28.22 -4.94 -3.54
C TYR A 356 27.29 -6.15 -3.77
N ASP A 357 25.99 -6.02 -3.46
CA ASP A 357 24.94 -7.00 -3.79
C ASP A 357 24.65 -6.91 -5.32
N ALA A 358 25.24 -7.83 -6.10
CA ALA A 358 25.19 -7.85 -7.56
C ALA A 358 23.91 -8.52 -8.10
N ASP A 359 22.75 -7.89 -7.91
CA ASP A 359 21.53 -8.25 -8.65
C ASP A 359 20.65 -7.02 -8.92
N ASP A 360 21.13 -6.11 -9.77
CA ASP A 360 20.28 -5.13 -10.46
C ASP A 360 20.92 -4.67 -11.80
N SER A 361 20.06 -4.37 -12.77
CA SER A 361 20.31 -4.23 -14.22
C SER A 361 21.03 -2.89 -14.62
N PRO A 362 21.29 -2.59 -15.92
CA PRO A 362 22.55 -1.99 -16.38
C PRO A 362 22.77 -0.51 -16.03
N ILE A 363 24.07 -0.23 -15.85
CA ILE A 363 24.70 1.02 -15.45
C ILE A 363 24.59 2.08 -16.55
N PHE A 364 23.97 3.22 -16.23
CA PHE A 364 24.47 4.53 -16.65
C PHE A 364 24.77 5.33 -15.39
N MET A 365 26.05 5.53 -15.10
CA MET A 365 26.50 6.45 -14.05
C MET A 365 26.20 7.89 -14.49
N ARG A 366 25.30 8.58 -13.79
CA ARG A 366 25.33 10.04 -13.70
C ARG A 366 25.86 10.41 -12.33
N ALA A 367 26.98 11.13 -12.30
CA ALA A 367 27.48 11.76 -11.08
C ALA A 367 26.44 12.80 -10.60
N PRO A 368 26.17 12.90 -9.29
CA PRO A 368 25.33 13.97 -8.77
C PRO A 368 26.08 15.31 -8.90
N GLU A 369 25.47 16.29 -9.57
CA GLU A 369 25.93 17.67 -9.55
C GLU A 369 25.72 18.23 -8.14
N PHE A 370 26.81 18.43 -7.40
CA PHE A 370 26.79 19.18 -6.15
C PHE A 370 26.75 20.67 -6.49
N GLN A 371 25.62 21.32 -6.21
CA GLN A 371 25.56 22.77 -6.17
C GLN A 371 26.16 23.25 -4.85
N PHE A 372 27.34 23.87 -4.92
CA PHE A 372 27.85 24.66 -3.81
C PHE A 372 27.04 25.95 -3.69
N LEU A 373 26.45 26.17 -2.52
CA LEU A 373 25.93 27.49 -2.16
C LEU A 373 27.11 28.46 -2.02
N PRO A 374 27.04 29.67 -2.60
CA PRO A 374 28.10 30.66 -2.44
C PRO A 374 28.19 31.10 -0.96
N PRO A 375 29.40 31.38 -0.46
CA PRO A 375 29.56 31.90 0.90
C PRO A 375 28.85 33.26 1.05
N PRO A 376 28.39 33.61 2.27
CA PRO A 376 27.77 34.90 2.53
C PRO A 376 28.75 36.05 2.24
N ALA A 377 28.22 37.16 1.73
CA ALA A 377 28.99 38.35 1.42
C ALA A 377 29.52 39.01 2.70
N TYR A 378 30.83 39.26 2.76
CA TYR A 378 31.44 40.06 3.82
C TYR A 378 31.25 41.55 3.49
N SER A 379 30.72 42.33 4.43
CA SER A 379 30.78 43.79 4.40
C SER A 379 32.01 44.24 5.18
N GLU A 380 32.96 44.88 4.50
CA GLU A 380 34.07 45.57 5.17
C GLU A 380 33.50 46.78 5.93
N VAL A 381 33.92 46.93 7.19
CA VAL A 381 33.59 48.09 8.02
C VAL A 381 34.77 49.04 7.91
N ASP A 382 34.58 50.18 7.23
CA ASP A 382 35.54 51.27 7.24
C ASP A 382 35.56 51.93 8.63
N GLU A 383 36.65 51.80 9.37
CA GLU A 383 36.91 52.64 10.54
C GLU A 383 37.41 54.02 10.08
N GLU A 384 36.56 55.03 10.17
CA GLU A 384 36.96 56.44 10.04
C GLU A 384 37.85 56.85 11.22
N PHE A 385 39.17 56.91 11.00
CA PHE A 385 40.10 57.55 11.95
C PHE A 385 40.35 59.00 11.53
N ASN A 386 39.63 59.93 12.16
CA ASN A 386 39.84 61.37 12.00
C ASN A 386 41.12 61.79 12.76
N GLY A 387 42.04 62.45 12.06
CA GLY A 387 43.39 62.75 12.53
C GLY A 387 43.49 63.91 13.52
N ASN A 388 44.54 63.90 14.35
CA ASN A 388 45.59 64.93 14.28
C ASN A 388 46.78 64.66 15.21
N ALA A 389 47.92 65.15 14.73
CA ALA A 389 49.29 64.98 15.18
C ALA A 389 49.58 65.25 16.66
N ARG A 390 50.58 64.53 17.19
CA ARG A 390 51.63 65.12 18.04
C ARG A 390 52.93 64.31 17.97
N VAL A 391 53.92 64.94 17.36
CA VAL A 391 55.34 64.61 17.41
C VAL A 391 55.86 64.93 18.81
N LEU A 392 56.61 64.02 19.43
CA LEU A 392 57.58 64.38 20.48
C LEU A 392 58.91 63.67 20.23
N GLN A 393 59.94 64.50 20.16
CA GLN A 393 61.34 64.18 19.96
C GLN A 393 62.02 63.91 21.30
N VAL A 394 62.99 63.00 21.23
CA VAL A 394 63.91 62.54 22.27
C VAL A 394 64.63 63.69 22.99
N CYS A 395 64.78 63.57 24.30
CA CYS A 395 66.00 63.92 25.04
C CYS A 395 66.42 62.69 25.84
#